data_AF-X1URK0-F1
#
_entry.id   AF-X1URK0-F1
#
_cell.length_a   1.000
_cell.length_b   1.000
_cell.length_c   1.000
_cell.angle_alpha   90.00
_cell.angle_beta   90.00
_cell.angle_gamma   90.00
#
_symmetry.space_group_name_H-M   'P 1'
#
loop_
_entity.id
_entity.type
_entity.pdbx_description
1 polymer ?
#
loop_
_entity_poly.entity_id
_entity_poly.type
_entity_poly.pdbx_seq_one_letter_code
_entity_poly.pdbx_strand_id
1 'polypeptide(L)'
;MIDGGINILGDSRIENLKGLKKAELKAETMLIRIPMLSEVDKVLDWADISLNSEISVIKSLSQEALKKKIVHRIILMIDLGDLREGIMPDDVLHMVGEVGKLPGVKLIGIGANFCCISGVMPTRKNLTKLVELTEEIENMFHLNLEVISGGQYQCIEISRRQPYS
;
A
#
# COMPACT_ATOMS: atom_id res chain seq x y z
N MET A 1 -26.47 0.20 4.08
CA MET A 1 -26.16 -1.13 3.50
C MET A 1 -24.95 -0.94 2.61
N ILE A 2 -23.81 -1.54 2.93
CA ILE A 2 -22.67 -1.64 2.02
C ILE A 2 -22.92 -2.94 1.24
N ASP A 3 -23.64 -2.82 0.13
CA ASP A 3 -24.04 -3.94 -0.73
C ASP A 3 -23.39 -3.76 -2.11
N GLY A 4 -22.06 -3.71 -2.12
CA GLY A 4 -21.29 -3.33 -3.31
C GLY A 4 -19.89 -3.93 -3.38
N GLY A 5 -19.63 -5.08 -2.75
CA GLY A 5 -18.34 -5.78 -2.87
C GLY A 5 -17.10 -4.98 -2.44
N ILE A 6 -17.26 -3.82 -1.80
CA ILE A 6 -16.15 -3.00 -1.31
C ILE A 6 -15.62 -3.66 -0.04
N ASN A 7 -14.49 -4.35 -0.18
CA ASN A 7 -13.83 -5.06 0.91
C ASN A 7 -12.84 -4.19 1.70
N ILE A 8 -12.48 -3.00 1.19
CA ILE A 8 -11.49 -2.09 1.80
C ILE A 8 -12.06 -0.66 1.85
N LEU A 9 -12.00 -0.02 3.02
CA LEU A 9 -12.38 1.37 3.25
C LEU A 9 -11.14 2.20 3.60
N GLY A 10 -10.83 3.18 2.74
CA GLY A 10 -9.67 4.05 2.88
C GLY A 10 -10.00 5.44 3.41
N ASP A 11 -9.25 5.95 4.38
CA ASP A 11 -9.33 7.35 4.86
C ASP A 11 -7.94 7.88 5.21
N SER A 12 -7.72 9.19 5.05
CA SER A 12 -6.44 9.83 5.34
C SER A 12 -6.30 10.16 6.84
N ARG A 13 -7.38 10.13 7.62
CA ARG A 13 -7.39 10.42 9.05
C ARG A 13 -7.61 9.14 9.86
N ILE A 14 -6.71 8.89 10.81
CA ILE A 14 -6.79 7.72 11.68
C ILE A 14 -8.05 7.76 12.56
N GLU A 15 -8.51 8.96 12.94
CA GLU A 15 -9.74 9.15 13.71
C GLU A 15 -10.98 8.65 12.96
N ASN A 16 -11.02 8.82 11.64
CA ASN A 16 -12.11 8.32 10.80
C ASN A 16 -12.05 6.79 10.70
N LEU A 17 -10.85 6.22 10.50
CA LEU A 17 -10.64 4.76 10.50
C LEU A 17 -11.05 4.12 11.83
N LYS A 18 -10.75 4.78 12.95
CA LYS A 18 -11.21 4.39 14.28
C LYS A 18 -12.73 4.36 14.39
N GLY A 19 -13.42 5.35 13.81
CA GLY A 19 -14.88 5.37 13.71
C GLY A 19 -15.42 4.18 12.92
N LEU A 20 -14.80 3.87 11.78
CA LEU A 20 -15.19 2.74 10.91
C LEU A 20 -15.00 1.38 11.60
N LYS A 21 -13.85 1.14 12.25
CA LYS A 21 -13.61 -0.09 13.02
C LYS A 21 -14.62 -0.27 14.15
N LYS A 22 -14.95 0.80 14.87
CA LYS A 22 -15.94 0.77 15.96
C LYS A 22 -17.37 0.55 15.50
N ALA A 23 -17.67 0.89 14.23
CA ALA A 23 -18.96 0.60 13.64
C ALA A 23 -19.11 -0.88 13.21
N GLU A 24 -18.10 -1.73 13.48
CA GLU A 24 -18.09 -3.17 13.19
C GLU A 24 -18.46 -3.51 11.73
N LEU A 25 -18.10 -2.61 10.81
CA LEU A 25 -18.24 -2.85 9.39
C LEU A 25 -17.30 -4.01 9.00
N LYS A 26 -17.81 -5.00 8.27
CA LYS A 26 -17.03 -6.11 7.72
C LYS A 26 -16.19 -5.64 6.51
N ALA A 27 -15.31 -4.68 6.72
CA ALA A 27 -14.40 -4.18 5.70
C ALA A 27 -13.03 -3.87 6.33
N GLU A 28 -11.97 -4.14 5.59
CA GLU A 28 -10.61 -3.78 6.02
C GLU A 28 -10.45 -2.26 5.97
N THR A 29 -9.69 -1.70 6.90
CA THR A 29 -9.39 -0.27 6.93
C THR A 29 -8.01 0.05 6.34
N MET A 30 -7.92 1.06 5.48
CA MET A 30 -6.66 1.48 4.87
C MET A 30 -6.35 2.95 5.16
N LEU A 31 -5.13 3.23 5.64
CA LEU A 31 -4.63 4.61 5.72
C LEU A 31 -4.11 5.05 4.35
N ILE A 32 -4.83 5.95 3.68
CA ILE A 32 -4.50 6.43 2.32
C ILE A 32 -3.48 7.57 2.28
N ARG A 33 -2.61 7.65 3.28
CA ARG A 33 -1.47 8.57 3.34
C ARG A 33 -0.29 7.90 4.02
N ILE A 34 0.90 8.47 3.87
CA ILE A 34 2.08 8.01 4.59
C ILE A 34 1.92 8.37 6.08
N PRO A 35 2.08 7.40 7.00
CA PRO A 35 1.99 7.68 8.43
C PRO A 35 3.25 8.34 8.94
N MET A 36 3.11 9.18 9.97
CA MET A 36 4.26 9.68 10.71
C MET A 36 4.79 8.61 11.66
N LEU A 37 6.08 8.66 11.99
CA LEU A 37 6.69 7.77 12.99
C LEU A 37 5.97 7.82 14.35
N SER A 38 5.50 8.99 14.76
CA SER A 38 4.75 9.18 16.01
C SER A 38 3.35 8.56 16.00
N GLU A 39 2.84 8.18 14.82
CA GLU A 39 1.51 7.62 14.65
C GLU A 39 1.51 6.09 14.54
N VAL A 40 2.68 5.45 14.45
CA VAL A 40 2.83 3.99 14.22
C VAL A 40 1.92 3.15 15.11
N ASP A 41 1.88 3.42 16.42
CA ASP A 41 1.02 2.69 17.35
C ASP A 41 -0.47 2.81 16.99
N LYS A 42 -0.92 4.02 16.65
CA LYS A 42 -2.31 4.27 16.23
C LYS A 42 -2.63 3.64 14.88
N VAL A 43 -1.67 3.62 13.95
CA VAL A 43 -1.83 2.96 12.64
C VAL A 43 -2.13 1.49 12.86
N LEU A 44 -1.33 0.82 13.69
CA LEU A 44 -1.47 -0.60 13.97
C LEU A 44 -2.78 -0.96 14.69
N ASP A 45 -3.36 -0.03 15.46
CA ASP A 45 -4.64 -0.23 16.13
C ASP A 45 -5.85 -0.07 15.19
N TRP A 46 -5.77 0.85 14.24
CA TRP A 46 -6.96 1.33 13.51
C TRP A 46 -6.91 1.12 11.99
N ALA A 47 -5.76 0.80 11.41
CA ALA A 47 -5.59 0.53 9.99
C ALA A 47 -5.08 -0.91 9.79
N ASP A 48 -5.78 -1.68 8.96
CA ASP A 48 -5.32 -3.01 8.54
C ASP A 48 -4.24 -2.92 7.45
N ILE A 49 -4.27 -1.84 6.65
CA ILE A 49 -3.32 -1.56 5.57
C ILE A 49 -2.82 -0.12 5.67
N SER A 50 -1.53 0.13 5.40
CA SER A 50 -1.01 1.51 5.24
C SER A 50 -0.14 1.69 4.00
N LEU A 51 -0.23 2.88 3.41
CA LEU A 51 0.65 3.33 2.34
C LEU A 51 1.98 3.83 2.94
N ASN A 52 3.11 3.43 2.35
CA ASN A 52 4.43 3.81 2.85
C ASN A 52 5.41 4.10 1.69
N SER A 53 6.34 5.02 1.91
CA SER A 53 7.46 5.30 0.99
C SER A 53 8.81 5.41 1.72
N GLU A 54 8.81 5.38 3.05
CA GLU A 54 10.00 5.57 3.89
C GLU A 54 10.36 4.32 4.70
N ILE A 55 11.60 3.87 4.60
CA ILE A 55 12.05 2.63 5.27
C ILE A 55 12.11 2.78 6.80
N SER A 56 12.36 4.00 7.30
CA SER A 56 12.37 4.33 8.73
C SER A 56 11.01 4.03 9.38
N VAL A 57 9.94 4.46 8.71
CA VAL A 57 8.55 4.24 9.13
C VAL A 57 8.20 2.76 9.09
N ILE A 58 8.56 2.06 8.02
CA ILE A 58 8.28 0.62 7.87
C ILE A 58 9.03 -0.20 8.93
N LYS A 59 10.30 0.15 9.25
CA LYS A 59 11.05 -0.48 10.33
C LYS A 59 10.36 -0.31 11.69
N SER A 60 9.85 0.89 11.98
CA SER A 60 9.10 1.16 13.19
C SER A 60 7.77 0.39 13.24
N LEU A 61 7.00 0.38 12.13
CA LEU A 61 5.79 -0.42 11.99
C LEU A 61 6.06 -1.90 12.27
N SER A 62 7.11 -2.47 11.66
CA SER A 62 7.48 -3.86 11.88
C SER A 62 7.80 -4.14 13.34
N GLN A 63 8.56 -3.28 14.00
CA GLN A 63 8.94 -3.50 15.41
C GLN A 63 7.72 -3.45 16.34
N GLU A 64 6.84 -2.45 16.17
CA GLU A 64 5.65 -2.32 17.00
C GLU A 64 4.59 -3.40 16.69
N ALA A 65 4.45 -3.79 15.42
CA ALA A 65 3.56 -4.88 15.01
C ALA A 65 3.94 -6.20 15.67
N LEU A 66 5.23 -6.52 15.74
CA LEU A 66 5.73 -7.72 16.43
C LEU A 66 5.40 -7.70 17.93
N LYS A 67 5.52 -6.55 18.60
CA LYS A 67 5.14 -6.41 20.02
C LYS A 67 3.64 -6.67 20.23
N LYS A 68 2.81 -6.23 19.27
CA LYS A 68 1.37 -6.48 19.25
C LYS A 68 0.99 -7.87 18.72
N LYS A 69 1.97 -8.69 18.30
CA LYS A 69 1.78 -10.02 17.71
C LYS A 69 0.89 -10.01 16.46
N ILE A 70 1.02 -8.97 15.65
CA ILE A 70 0.35 -8.84 14.36
C ILE A 70 1.39 -8.70 13.24
N VAL A 71 0.95 -8.94 12.00
CA VAL A 71 1.73 -8.63 10.78
C VAL A 71 0.95 -7.57 10.02
N HIS A 72 1.52 -6.36 9.94
CA HIS A 72 0.86 -5.23 9.32
C HIS A 72 1.02 -5.26 7.79
N ARG A 73 -0.06 -5.05 7.04
CA ARG A 73 -0.01 -5.06 5.57
C ARG A 73 0.39 -3.68 5.05
N ILE A 74 1.35 -3.64 4.14
CA ILE A 74 1.83 -2.38 3.56
C ILE A 74 1.77 -2.38 2.04
N ILE A 75 1.52 -1.20 1.47
CA ILE A 75 1.65 -0.91 0.05
C ILE A 75 2.75 0.14 -0.11
N LEU A 76 3.71 -0.11 -1.00
CA LEU A 76 4.77 0.85 -1.29
C LEU A 76 4.31 1.85 -2.34
N MET A 77 4.44 3.13 -2.03
CA MET A 77 4.12 4.22 -2.94
C MET A 77 5.35 4.61 -3.76
N ILE A 78 5.21 4.61 -5.06
CA ILE A 78 6.25 4.87 -6.06
C ILE A 78 5.98 6.23 -6.69
N ASP A 79 7.02 7.03 -6.83
CA ASP A 79 6.95 8.30 -7.53
C ASP A 79 7.19 8.09 -9.02
N LEU A 80 6.14 8.27 -9.82
CA LEU A 80 6.20 8.19 -11.28
C LEU A 80 6.03 9.56 -11.95
N GLY A 81 6.42 10.63 -11.26
CA GLY A 81 6.55 11.98 -11.83
C GLY A 81 5.89 13.10 -11.02
N ASP A 82 5.34 12.82 -9.84
CA ASP A 82 4.73 13.85 -8.97
C ASP A 82 5.79 14.57 -8.12
N LEU A 83 6.99 13.99 -7.93
CA LEU A 83 8.10 14.51 -7.10
C LEU A 83 7.66 14.85 -5.67
N ARG A 84 6.67 14.14 -5.13
CA ARG A 84 6.09 14.43 -3.80
C ARG A 84 6.58 13.42 -2.78
N GLU A 85 5.88 12.30 -2.69
CA GLU A 85 5.98 11.38 -1.57
C GLU A 85 5.89 9.93 -2.06
N GLY A 86 6.92 9.50 -2.80
CA GLY A 86 7.03 8.13 -3.31
C GLY A 86 8.49 7.72 -3.50
N ILE A 87 8.72 6.41 -3.56
CA ILE A 87 10.03 5.82 -3.83
C ILE A 87 10.36 6.02 -5.30
N MET A 88 11.57 6.46 -5.61
CA MET A 88 12.01 6.56 -7.00
C MET A 88 12.03 5.17 -7.64
N PRO A 89 11.61 5.00 -8.90
CA PRO A 89 11.51 3.69 -9.56
C PRO A 89 12.78 2.84 -9.44
N ASP A 90 13.93 3.48 -9.54
CA ASP A 90 15.24 2.83 -9.47
C ASP A 90 15.58 2.31 -8.05
N ASP A 91 14.97 2.88 -7.02
CA ASP A 91 15.17 2.52 -5.61
C ASP A 91 14.15 1.48 -5.10
N VAL A 92 13.11 1.17 -5.88
CA VAL A 92 12.00 0.30 -5.45
C VAL A 92 12.50 -1.10 -5.11
N LEU A 93 13.33 -1.70 -5.96
CA LEU A 93 13.85 -3.06 -5.72
C LEU A 93 14.70 -3.12 -4.44
N HIS A 94 15.52 -2.09 -4.18
CA HIS A 94 16.28 -1.98 -2.95
C HIS A 94 15.35 -1.85 -1.73
N MET A 95 14.33 -1.00 -1.81
CA MET A 95 13.32 -0.87 -0.75
C MET A 95 12.62 -2.20 -0.47
N VAL A 96 12.17 -2.93 -1.51
CA VAL A 96 11.51 -4.24 -1.35
C VAL A 96 12.44 -5.23 -0.67
N GLY A 97 13.72 -5.27 -1.06
CA GLY A 97 14.72 -6.12 -0.41
C GLY A 97 14.93 -5.80 1.07
N GLU A 98 14.87 -4.52 1.46
CA GLU A 98 14.91 -4.12 2.86
C GLU A 98 13.62 -4.49 3.62
N VAL A 99 12.45 -4.28 3.00
CA VAL A 99 11.15 -4.62 3.56
C VAL A 99 11.00 -6.13 3.77
N GLY A 100 11.51 -6.94 2.84
CA GLY A 100 11.47 -8.41 2.94
C GLY A 100 12.22 -8.98 4.15
N LYS A 101 13.10 -8.20 4.79
CA LYS A 101 13.82 -8.57 6.02
C LYS A 101 13.04 -8.25 7.29
N LEU A 102 11.87 -7.61 7.19
CA LEU A 102 11.09 -7.10 8.32
C LEU A 102 9.88 -8.00 8.62
N PRO A 103 9.93 -8.90 9.62
CA PRO A 103 8.90 -9.92 9.81
C PRO A 103 7.58 -9.39 10.39
N GLY A 104 7.55 -8.15 10.88
CA GLY A 104 6.34 -7.52 11.41
C GLY A 104 5.47 -6.85 10.34
N VAL A 105 5.91 -6.84 9.09
CA VAL A 105 5.16 -6.27 7.96
C VAL A 105 5.07 -7.28 6.81
N LYS A 106 4.01 -7.16 6.02
CA LYS A 106 3.85 -7.89 4.76
C LYS A 106 3.65 -6.89 3.64
N LEU A 107 4.54 -6.92 2.64
CA LEU A 107 4.33 -6.20 1.39
C LEU A 107 3.21 -6.89 0.61
N ILE A 108 2.11 -6.18 0.37
CA ILE A 108 0.95 -6.72 -0.37
C ILE A 108 0.78 -6.06 -1.73
N GLY A 109 1.50 -4.98 -2.02
CA GLY A 109 1.33 -4.28 -3.28
C GLY A 109 2.24 -3.06 -3.44
N ILE A 110 2.18 -2.49 -4.63
CA ILE A 110 2.78 -1.19 -4.94
C ILE A 110 1.71 -0.26 -5.52
N GLY A 111 1.92 1.04 -5.38
CA GLY A 111 1.02 2.03 -5.95
C GLY A 111 1.73 3.31 -6.34
N ALA A 112 1.02 4.19 -7.03
CA ALA A 112 1.50 5.51 -7.40
C ALA A 112 0.36 6.54 -7.22
N ASN A 113 0.72 7.75 -6.82
CA ASN A 113 -0.23 8.86 -6.67
C ASN A 113 -0.47 9.54 -8.02
N PHE A 114 -1.29 8.95 -8.90
CA PHE A 114 -1.81 9.67 -10.06
C PHE A 114 -3.07 10.47 -9.68
N CYS A 115 -3.29 11.63 -10.31
CA CYS A 115 -4.49 12.46 -10.17
C CYS A 115 -4.73 13.14 -8.80
N CYS A 116 -3.71 13.62 -8.09
CA CYS A 116 -3.95 14.68 -7.09
C CYS A 116 -4.22 16.01 -7.81
N ILE A 117 -4.94 16.95 -7.17
CA ILE A 117 -5.40 18.28 -7.70
C ILE A 117 -4.30 19.11 -8.41
N SER A 118 -3.03 18.73 -8.28
CA SER A 118 -1.85 19.35 -8.89
C SER A 118 -0.81 18.31 -9.40
N GLY A 119 -1.22 17.07 -9.63
CA GLY A 119 -0.36 15.92 -9.92
C GLY A 119 -0.33 15.52 -11.40
N VAL A 120 0.57 14.59 -11.73
CA VAL A 120 0.74 14.08 -13.09
C VAL A 120 -0.48 13.24 -13.49
N MET A 121 -1.02 13.54 -14.68
CA MET A 121 -2.09 12.74 -15.27
C MET A 121 -1.57 11.32 -15.59
N PRO A 122 -2.36 10.27 -15.31
CA PRO A 122 -1.96 8.90 -15.62
C PRO A 122 -1.77 8.80 -17.14
N THR A 123 -0.51 8.59 -17.53
CA THR A 123 -0.16 8.29 -18.92
C THR A 123 -0.01 6.79 -19.07
N ARG A 124 -0.21 6.28 -20.29
CA ARG A 124 0.08 4.87 -20.62
C ARG A 124 1.50 4.49 -20.20
N LYS A 125 2.47 5.40 -20.37
CA LYS A 125 3.87 5.20 -19.97
C LYS A 125 4.01 4.94 -18.47
N ASN A 126 3.39 5.76 -17.63
CA ASN A 126 3.52 5.63 -16.17
C ASN A 126 2.79 4.39 -15.65
N LEU A 127 1.61 4.08 -16.19
CA LEU A 127 0.89 2.85 -15.84
C LEU A 127 1.66 1.60 -16.28
N THR A 128 2.23 1.60 -17.50
CA THR A 128 3.09 0.51 -17.96
C THR A 128 4.29 0.35 -17.04
N LYS A 129 4.94 1.43 -16.62
CA LYS A 129 6.09 1.34 -15.70
C LYS A 129 5.71 0.75 -14.34
N LEU A 130 4.53 1.06 -13.81
CA LEU A 130 4.02 0.47 -12.56
C LEU A 130 3.79 -1.05 -12.69
N VAL A 131 3.30 -1.50 -13.85
CA VAL A 131 3.13 -2.94 -14.15
C VAL A 131 4.48 -3.61 -14.29
N GLU A 132 5.42 -3.04 -15.05
CA GLU A 132 6.79 -3.56 -15.20
C GLU A 132 7.49 -3.72 -13.84
N LEU A 133 7.42 -2.70 -12.97
CA LEU A 133 7.98 -2.78 -11.61
C LEU A 133 7.32 -3.89 -10.78
N THR A 134 6.03 -4.12 -10.94
CA THR A 134 5.33 -5.22 -10.27
C THR A 134 5.89 -6.56 -10.71
N GLU A 135 6.00 -6.78 -12.03
CA GLU A 135 6.54 -8.02 -12.59
C GLU A 135 8.00 -8.24 -12.16
N GLU A 136 8.83 -7.18 -12.16
CA GLU A 136 10.21 -7.24 -11.69
C GLU A 136 10.29 -7.65 -10.21
N ILE A 137 9.45 -7.08 -9.34
CA ILE A 137 9.39 -7.42 -7.91
C ILE A 137 8.96 -8.87 -7.71
N GLU A 138 7.87 -9.30 -8.36
CA GLU A 138 7.36 -10.66 -8.23
C GLU A 138 8.40 -11.70 -8.67
N ASN A 139 9.08 -11.45 -9.80
CA ASN A 139 10.10 -12.35 -10.32
C ASN A 139 11.36 -12.40 -9.46
N MET A 140 11.85 -11.24 -8.98
CA MET A 140 13.10 -11.15 -8.23
C MET A 140 12.99 -11.66 -6.79
N PHE A 141 11.87 -11.37 -6.13
CA PHE A 141 11.66 -11.70 -4.72
C PHE A 141 10.75 -12.90 -4.50
N HIS A 142 10.27 -13.54 -5.58
CA HIS A 142 9.29 -14.63 -5.53
C HIS A 142 8.05 -14.29 -4.71
N LEU A 143 7.62 -13.03 -4.81
CA LEU A 143 6.43 -12.50 -4.15
C LEU A 143 5.23 -12.57 -5.10
N ASN A 144 4.04 -12.56 -4.52
CA ASN A 144 2.79 -12.39 -5.26
C ASN A 144 2.12 -11.14 -4.72
N LEU A 145 2.16 -10.06 -5.50
CA LEU A 145 1.58 -8.79 -5.08
C LEU A 145 0.06 -8.84 -5.31
N GLU A 146 -0.69 -8.68 -4.24
CA GLU A 146 -2.16 -8.73 -4.23
C GLU A 146 -2.77 -7.45 -4.83
N VAL A 147 -2.05 -6.33 -4.77
CA VAL A 147 -2.57 -5.00 -5.12
C VAL A 147 -1.60 -4.21 -6.00
N ILE A 148 -2.13 -3.63 -7.07
CA ILE A 148 -1.47 -2.55 -7.83
C ILE A 148 -2.42 -1.34 -7.87
N SER A 149 -1.97 -0.19 -7.36
CA SER A 149 -2.80 1.01 -7.26
C SER A 149 -2.30 2.17 -8.13
N GLY A 150 -3.11 2.63 -9.08
CA GLY A 150 -2.79 3.73 -9.99
C GLY A 150 -3.39 5.08 -9.60
N GLY A 151 -3.58 5.38 -8.32
CA GLY A 151 -4.12 6.68 -7.90
C GLY A 151 -5.65 6.81 -8.00
N GLN A 152 -6.16 7.99 -7.66
CA GLN A 152 -7.57 8.16 -7.28
C GLN A 152 -8.52 7.79 -8.43
N TYR A 153 -9.46 6.88 -8.13
CA TYR A 153 -10.53 6.30 -8.97
C TYR A 153 -10.22 5.04 -9.81
N GLN A 154 -8.99 4.52 -9.86
CA GLN A 154 -8.73 3.23 -10.50
C GLN A 154 -7.83 2.35 -9.62
N CYS A 155 -8.45 1.66 -8.67
CA CYS A 155 -7.88 0.43 -8.15
C CYS A 155 -7.99 -0.60 -9.30
N ILE A 156 -6.88 -0.91 -9.97
CA ILE A 156 -6.87 -1.99 -10.95
C ILE A 156 -6.80 -3.28 -10.14
N GLU A 157 -7.95 -3.90 -9.90
CA GLU A 157 -8.00 -5.26 -9.38
C GLU A 157 -7.51 -6.20 -10.49
N ILE A 158 -6.29 -6.71 -10.38
CA ILE A 158 -5.80 -7.75 -11.27
C ILE A 158 -6.46 -9.07 -10.85
N SER A 159 -7.66 -9.31 -11.36
CA SER A 159 -8.26 -10.64 -11.31
C SER A 159 -7.46 -11.56 -12.23
N ARG A 160 -6.51 -12.32 -11.66
CA ARG A 160 -5.79 -13.37 -12.39
C ARG A 160 -6.81 -14.44 -12.83
N ARG A 161 -7.13 -14.46 -14.12
CA ARG A 161 -7.84 -15.59 -14.76
C ARG A 161 -7.05 -16.87 -14.47
N GLN A 162 -7.75 -17.89 -13.99
CA GLN A 162 -7.30 -19.27 -13.83
C GLN A 162 -6.46 -19.72 -15.03
N PRO A 163 -5.37 -20.48 -14.83
CA PRO A 163 -4.62 -21.06 -15.93
C PRO A 163 -5.54 -21.99 -16.71
N TYR A 164 -5.60 -21.78 -18.03
CA TYR A 164 -6.29 -22.68 -18.94
C TYR A 164 -5.70 -24.09 -18.80
N SER A 165 -6.61 -25.03 -18.51
CA SER A 165 -6.50 -26.48 -18.71
C SER A 165 -6.07 -26.86 -20.12
#